data_AF-A0A1H1I5K9-F1
#
_entry.id   AF-A0A1H1I5K9-F1
#
_cell.length_a   1.000
_cell.length_b   1.000
_cell.length_c   1.000
_cell.angle_alpha   90.00
_cell.angle_beta   90.00
_cell.angle_gamma   90.00
#
_symmetry.space_group_name_H-M   'P 1'
#
loop_
_entity.id
_entity.type
_entity.pdbx_description
1 polymer ?
#
loop_
_entity_poly.entity_id
_entity_poly.type
_entity_poly.pdbx_seq_one_letter_code
_entity_poly.pdbx_strand_id
1 'polypeptide(L)'
;MKAARKPAAERQIRIESAFEVELAVGASHVESMLHVASRTACIEDLVQSFVLRHGSIDLHRFLVALADRLDARGNSIGALAVRESATYGAVPIATHLRV
;
A
#
# COMPACT_ATOMS: atom_id res chain seq x y z
N MET A 1 -22.49 -24.55 17.55
CA MET A 1 -21.97 -23.17 17.36
C MET A 1 -20.82 -23.23 16.35
N LYS A 2 -20.98 -22.70 15.13
CA LYS A 2 -19.89 -22.63 14.15
C LYS A 2 -19.65 -21.15 13.81
N ALA A 3 -18.61 -20.58 14.38
CA ALA A 3 -18.15 -19.24 14.03
C ALA A 3 -17.66 -19.25 12.57
N ALA A 4 -18.46 -18.68 11.68
CA ALA A 4 -18.10 -18.51 10.29
C ALA A 4 -16.89 -17.56 10.21
N ARG A 5 -15.72 -18.10 9.85
CA ARG A 5 -14.57 -17.32 9.41
C ARG A 5 -14.91 -16.64 8.08
N LYS A 6 -15.67 -15.54 8.12
CA LYS A 6 -15.70 -14.55 7.02
C LYS A 6 -15.43 -13.12 7.52
N PRO A 7 -14.24 -12.79 8.03
CA PRO A 7 -13.94 -11.38 8.32
C PRO A 7 -12.87 -10.78 7.41
N ALA A 8 -12.09 -11.57 6.67
CA ALA A 8 -10.92 -11.04 5.94
C ALA A 8 -11.30 -10.57 4.54
N ALA A 9 -11.87 -11.46 3.72
CA ALA A 9 -12.27 -11.14 2.33
C ALA A 9 -13.34 -10.04 2.26
N GLU A 10 -14.34 -10.06 3.15
CA GLU A 10 -15.42 -9.06 3.14
C GLU A 10 -14.93 -7.68 3.64
N ARG A 11 -13.91 -7.66 4.51
CA ARG A 11 -13.20 -6.41 4.88
C ARG A 11 -12.25 -5.94 3.78
N GLN A 12 -11.63 -6.85 3.03
CA GLN A 12 -10.80 -6.53 1.87
C GLN A 12 -11.62 -5.82 0.78
N ILE A 13 -12.81 -6.34 0.45
CA ILE A 13 -13.73 -5.73 -0.52
C ILE A 13 -14.17 -4.32 -0.09
N ARG A 14 -14.35 -4.10 1.22
CA ARG A 14 -14.68 -2.76 1.76
C ARG A 14 -13.53 -1.77 1.62
N ILE A 15 -12.28 -2.20 1.79
CA ILE A 15 -11.08 -1.35 1.61
C ILE A 15 -10.93 -0.98 0.13
N GLU A 16 -11.07 -1.95 -0.77
CA GLU A 16 -10.97 -1.71 -2.21
C GLU A 16 -12.02 -0.70 -2.71
N SER A 17 -13.23 -0.76 -2.16
CA SER A 17 -14.31 0.19 -2.49
C SER A 17 -14.16 1.53 -1.76
N ALA A 18 -13.69 1.54 -0.51
CA ALA A 18 -13.52 2.77 0.27
C ALA A 18 -12.36 3.65 -0.23
N PHE A 19 -11.29 3.04 -0.73
CA PHE A 19 -10.09 3.72 -1.20
C PHE A 19 -9.86 3.57 -2.69
N GLU A 20 -10.91 3.24 -3.45
CA GLU A 20 -10.82 2.91 -4.88
C GLU A 20 -10.06 3.96 -5.70
N VAL A 21 -10.39 5.24 -5.46
CA VAL A 21 -9.78 6.38 -6.14
C VAL A 21 -8.31 6.52 -5.76
N GLU A 22 -7.98 6.44 -4.46
CA GLU A 22 -6.61 6.56 -3.97
C GLU A 22 -5.73 5.41 -4.47
N LEU A 23 -6.28 4.20 -4.51
CA LEU A 23 -5.62 3.02 -5.07
C LEU A 23 -5.39 3.18 -6.58
N ALA A 24 -6.33 3.75 -7.32
CA ALA A 24 -6.19 3.97 -8.76
C ALA A 24 -5.14 5.05 -9.08
N VAL A 25 -5.16 6.16 -8.32
CA VAL A 25 -4.17 7.24 -8.42
C VAL A 25 -2.79 6.70 -8.04
N GLY A 26 -2.69 5.97 -6.93
CA GLY A 26 -1.44 5.39 -6.47
C GLY A 26 -0.84 4.38 -7.44
N ALA A 27 -1.66 3.49 -8.00
CA ALA A 27 -1.18 2.53 -8.99
C ALA A 27 -0.63 3.24 -10.23
N SER A 28 -1.35 4.24 -10.75
CA SER A 28 -0.91 5.03 -11.91
C SER A 28 0.37 5.80 -11.63
N HIS A 29 0.50 6.37 -10.42
CA HIS A 29 1.68 7.12 -10.00
C HIS A 29 2.91 6.21 -9.92
N VAL A 30 2.77 5.03 -9.30
CA VAL A 30 3.84 4.03 -9.17
C VAL A 30 4.22 3.43 -10.54
N GLU A 31 3.24 3.19 -11.42
CA GLU A 31 3.48 2.74 -12.81
C GLU A 31 4.27 3.75 -13.63
N SER A 32 4.04 5.05 -13.41
CA SER A 32 4.78 6.10 -14.11
C SER A 32 6.23 6.24 -13.67
N MET A 33 6.67 5.57 -12.60
CA MET A 33 8.05 5.65 -12.10
C MET A 33 8.93 4.55 -12.69
N LEU A 34 9.75 4.95 -13.67
CA LEU A 34 10.69 4.08 -14.40
C LEU A 34 11.90 3.65 -13.56
N HIS A 35 12.36 4.50 -12.63
CA HIS A 35 13.53 4.24 -11.79
C HIS A 35 13.14 3.76 -10.39
N VAL A 36 13.89 2.80 -9.86
CA VAL A 36 13.67 2.20 -8.53
C VAL A 36 13.65 3.28 -7.43
N ALA A 37 14.62 4.21 -7.44
CA ALA A 37 14.69 5.27 -6.43
C ALA A 37 13.46 6.20 -6.45
N SER A 38 13.00 6.60 -7.63
CA SER A 38 11.79 7.42 -7.79
C SER A 38 10.52 6.68 -7.38
N ARG A 39 10.49 5.36 -7.58
CA ARG A 39 9.38 4.51 -7.18
C ARG A 39 9.31 4.38 -5.65
N THR A 40 10.44 4.15 -4.99
CA THR A 40 10.49 4.06 -3.51
C THR A 40 10.04 5.38 -2.88
N ALA A 41 10.56 6.52 -3.33
CA ALA A 41 10.14 7.83 -2.83
C ALA A 41 8.64 8.08 -3.06
N CYS A 42 8.11 7.70 -4.22
CA CYS A 42 6.67 7.79 -4.51
C CYS A 42 5.84 6.94 -3.54
N ILE A 43 6.27 5.71 -3.24
CA ILE A 43 5.58 4.83 -2.29
C ILE A 43 5.63 5.42 -0.87
N GLU A 44 6.77 5.98 -0.44
CA GLU A 44 6.92 6.64 0.87
C GLU A 44 5.99 7.86 1.02
N ASP A 45 5.95 8.74 0.01
CA ASP A 45 5.04 9.89 0.00
C ASP A 45 3.58 9.47 0.07
N LEU A 46 3.24 8.37 -0.62
CA LEU A 46 1.89 7.84 -0.66
C LEU A 46 1.50 7.21 0.68
N VAL A 47 2.40 6.47 1.32
CA VAL A 47 2.26 5.97 2.69
C VAL A 47 2.05 7.11 3.67
N GLN A 48 2.91 8.13 3.64
CA GLN A 48 2.83 9.26 4.56
C GLN A 48 1.52 10.02 4.38
N SER A 49 1.12 10.29 3.12
CA SER A 49 -0.14 10.94 2.78
C SER A 49 -1.36 10.13 3.19
N PHE A 50 -1.29 8.81 3.15
CA PHE A 50 -2.35 7.92 3.61
C PHE A 50 -2.46 7.95 5.14
N VAL A 51 -1.34 7.80 5.85
CA VAL A 51 -1.30 7.82 7.33
C VAL A 51 -1.79 9.15 7.88
N LEU A 52 -1.42 10.28 7.25
CA LEU A 52 -1.87 11.61 7.67
C LEU A 52 -3.40 11.78 7.54
N ARG A 53 -4.03 11.14 6.56
CA ARG A 53 -5.46 11.31 6.26
C ARG A 53 -6.34 10.28 6.98
N HIS A 54 -5.91 9.03 7.02
CA HIS A 54 -6.71 7.89 7.46
C HIS A 54 -6.15 7.19 8.70
N GLY A 55 -4.92 7.52 9.11
CA GLY A 55 -4.20 6.83 10.18
C GLY A 55 -3.46 5.57 9.71
N SER A 56 -2.66 4.99 10.59
CA SER A 56 -1.82 3.82 10.28
C SER A 56 -2.56 2.48 10.37
N ILE A 57 -3.78 2.44 10.93
CA ILE A 57 -4.52 1.21 11.20
C ILE A 57 -4.83 0.44 9.91
N ASP A 58 -5.23 1.16 8.86
CA ASP A 58 -5.58 0.56 7.57
C ASP A 58 -4.44 0.60 6.54
N LEU A 59 -3.26 1.14 6.91
CA LEU A 59 -2.12 1.30 6.00
C LEU A 59 -1.67 -0.03 5.41
N HIS A 60 -1.51 -1.07 6.24
CA HIS A 60 -1.06 -2.37 5.76
C HIS A 60 -2.04 -2.95 4.72
N ARG A 61 -3.35 -2.80 4.96
CA ARG A 61 -4.38 -3.30 4.04
C ARG A 61 -4.42 -2.50 2.74
N PHE A 62 -4.24 -1.19 2.83
CA PHE A 62 -4.15 -0.31 1.69
C PHE A 62 -2.95 -0.70 0.81
N LEU A 63 -1.77 -0.94 1.40
CA LEU A 63 -0.58 -1.34 0.64
C LEU A 63 -0.73 -2.72 -0.01
N VAL A 64 -1.35 -3.69 0.68
CA VAL A 64 -1.66 -4.99 0.08
C VAL A 64 -2.59 -4.83 -1.13
N ALA A 65 -3.68 -4.06 -1.00
CA ALA A 65 -4.61 -3.82 -2.10
C ALA A 65 -3.95 -3.06 -3.27
N LEU A 66 -3.04 -2.12 -2.98
CA LEU A 66 -2.27 -1.39 -3.99
C LEU A 66 -1.31 -2.33 -4.74
N ALA A 67 -0.62 -3.22 -4.04
CA ALA A 67 0.26 -4.20 -4.65
C ALA A 67 -0.52 -5.17 -5.54
N ASP A 68 -1.67 -5.65 -5.09
CA ASP A 68 -2.51 -6.57 -5.88
C ASP A 68 -3.02 -5.90 -7.17
N ARG A 69 -3.36 -4.61 -7.12
CA ARG A 69 -3.71 -3.85 -8.34
C ARG A 69 -2.55 -3.67 -9.30
N LEU A 70 -1.34 -3.41 -8.79
CA LEU A 70 -0.14 -3.28 -9.62
C LEU A 70 0.21 -4.61 -10.29
N ASP A 71 0.10 -5.71 -9.57
CA ASP A 71 0.36 -7.05 -10.12
C ASP A 71 -0.69 -7.44 -11.17
N ALA A 72 -1.97 -7.14 -10.92
CA ALA A 72 -3.06 -7.36 -11.88
C ALA A 72 -2.89 -6.55 -13.19
N ARG A 73 -2.14 -5.43 -13.15
CA ARG A 73 -1.80 -4.62 -14.33
C ARG A 73 -0.49 -5.04 -15.01
N GLY A 74 0.19 -6.07 -14.49
CA GLY A 74 1.47 -6.56 -15.00
C GLY A 74 2.69 -5.79 -14.48
N ASN A 75 2.52 -4.88 -13.51
CA ASN A 75 3.63 -4.18 -12.86
C ASN A 75 4.10 -4.91 -11.60
N SER A 76 4.62 -6.12 -11.78
CA SER A 76 5.06 -6.97 -10.67
C SER A 76 6.24 -6.38 -9.89
N ILE A 77 7.08 -5.53 -10.51
CA ILE A 77 8.18 -4.84 -9.82
C ILE A 77 7.63 -3.76 -8.87
N GLY A 78 6.62 -3.00 -9.31
CA GLY A 78 5.91 -2.06 -8.43
C GLY A 78 5.16 -2.76 -7.32
N ALA A 79 4.48 -3.87 -7.63
CA ALA A 79 3.79 -4.69 -6.65
C ALA A 79 4.74 -5.22 -5.55
N LEU A 80 5.92 -5.72 -5.95
CA LEU A 80 6.92 -6.19 -5.01
C LEU A 80 7.41 -5.08 -4.08
N ALA A 81 7.75 -3.91 -4.62
CA ALA A 81 8.21 -2.76 -3.83
C ALA A 81 7.15 -2.33 -2.80
N VAL A 82 5.87 -2.28 -3.18
CA VAL A 82 4.77 -1.95 -2.27
C VAL A 82 4.60 -3.02 -1.18
N ARG A 83 4.76 -4.31 -1.50
CA ARG A 83 4.70 -5.42 -0.53
C ARG A 83 5.86 -5.38 0.47
N GLU A 84 7.05 -5.02 0.02
CA GLU A 84 8.19 -4.79 0.89
C GLU A 84 7.88 -3.64 1.86
N SER A 85 7.37 -2.50 1.37
CA SER A 85 6.92 -1.40 2.23
C SER A 85 5.81 -1.81 3.21
N ALA A 86 4.89 -2.70 2.81
CA ALA A 86 3.84 -3.22 3.70
C ALA A 86 4.39 -4.13 4.82
N THR A 87 5.52 -4.77 4.57
CA THR A 87 6.20 -5.69 5.51
C THR A 87 7.13 -4.93 6.46
N TYR A 88 7.83 -3.91 5.95
CA TYR A 88 8.74 -3.07 6.72
C TYR A 88 8.05 -1.89 7.44
N GLY A 89 6.91 -1.42 6.94
CA GLY A 89 6.15 -0.28 7.48
C GLY A 89 5.42 -0.51 8.82
N ALA A 90 5.55 -1.70 9.43
CA ALA A 90 5.15 -1.93 10.82
C ALA A 90 6.19 -1.46 11.85
N VAL A 91 7.36 -0.99 11.38
CA VAL A 91 8.38 -0.35 12.20
C VAL A 91 8.43 1.12 11.78
N PRO A 92 8.32 2.09 12.71
CA PRO A 92 8.49 3.49 12.35
C PRO A 92 9.91 3.63 11.79
N ILE A 93 10.01 3.98 10.51
CA ILE A 93 11.28 4.39 9.90
C ILE A 93 11.57 5.82 10.39
N ALA A 94 11.76 5.93 11.71
CA ALA A 94 12.43 7.02 12.37
C ALA A 94 13.78 6.48 12.83
N THR A 95 14.60 6.02 11.89
CA THR A 95 16.03 5.81 12.14
C THR A 95 16.77 6.09 10.85
N HIS A 96 17.76 6.99 10.95
CA HIS A 96 18.52 7.68 9.90
C HIS A 96 17.84 9.00 9.46
N LEU A 97 18.13 10.14 10.07
CA LEU A 97 19.47 10.73 10.14
C LEU A 97 19.61 11.66 11.38
N ARG A 98 20.39 11.23 12.37
CA ARG A 98 21.14 12.11 13.27
C ARG A 98 22.59 12.01 12.80
N VAL A 99 23.12 13.04 12.16
CA VAL A 99 24.42 13.69 12.44
C VAL A 99 24.31 15.12 11.93
#